data_AF-A0A2M7TM73-F1
#
_entry.id   AF-A0A2M7TM73-F1
#
_cell.length_a   1.000
_cell.length_b   1.000
_cell.length_c   1.000
_cell.angle_alpha   90.00
_cell.angle_beta   90.00
_cell.angle_gamma   90.00
#
_symmetry.space_group_name_H-M   'P 1'
#
loop_
_entity.id
_entity.type
_entity.pdbx_description
1 polymer ?
#
loop_
_entity_poly.entity_id
_entity_poly.type
_entity_poly.pdbx_seq_one_letter_code
_entity_poly.pdbx_strand_id
1 'polypeptide(L)'
;MENFSLRFAKIVGTPTGKSGSWVHIFSPTDEQKLSQRGHLLAVIGLDNFTGEGDLAVIGKEIISRLQEEYYGGLINKPFAQLKNAVNKVSQEINEGGDLSLNLGVVIILGNLLYAVMNHGSQLRLFRQGQLQTIFSGEETGSGYLKNEDVLLLGTEEFFRLVNQEIIQSALISSSPEEVVEILAPVIHGQADGSSAAIVSKISPKEKVISTEAPSVVESSVTTEKRSFELGKKLKEKIIALIVSVDDRLKKRLIYLRNNKEKNFRSQKTLFTVALILLVILGVSVFFGMKQRRGSDLTGQAAVLLNQAQAKREEGEALKTLNPVKSQQFLAEAQNLVKEIEALGGQSEDFLKFKEELNRLLVGSLREHELEGQPFFDLELIKAGAEGKDLLLTEEQLIVLDEKQTAVYEIGLTGQKSTILFGGEKIQGAEIITQAGDNLYVLVSEGLLRGGKLPEIKVKKDETWG
;
A
#
# COMPACT_ATOMS: atom_id res chain seq x y z
N MET A 1 -5.08 -4.04 15.83
CA MET A 1 -5.51 -3.02 14.86
C MET A 1 -6.71 -3.57 14.12
N GLU A 2 -7.80 -2.80 13.99
CA GLU A 2 -8.90 -3.21 13.11
C GLU A 2 -8.39 -3.26 11.67
N ASN A 3 -8.46 -4.44 11.05
CA ASN A 3 -8.13 -4.60 9.64
C ASN A 3 -9.36 -4.22 8.83
N PHE A 4 -9.30 -3.11 8.09
CA PHE A 4 -10.34 -2.74 7.14
C PHE A 4 -10.07 -3.33 5.76
N SER A 5 -11.14 -3.61 5.03
CA SER A 5 -11.12 -3.74 3.58
C SER A 5 -11.46 -2.38 2.96
N LEU A 6 -10.65 -1.95 2.01
CA LEU A 6 -10.87 -0.74 1.22
C LEU A 6 -11.50 -1.13 -0.11
N ARG A 7 -12.71 -0.63 -0.39
CA ARG A 7 -13.26 -0.63 -1.74
C ARG A 7 -13.11 0.76 -2.32
N PHE A 8 -12.84 0.85 -3.62
CA PHE A 8 -12.64 2.13 -4.28
C PHE A 8 -13.18 2.11 -5.71
N ALA A 9 -13.66 3.27 -6.13
CA ALA A 9 -14.03 3.54 -7.50
C ALA A 9 -13.44 4.89 -7.93
N LYS A 10 -13.28 5.05 -9.25
CA LYS A 10 -12.44 6.10 -9.83
C LYS A 10 -13.22 6.86 -10.88
N ILE A 11 -13.05 8.17 -10.92
CA ILE A 11 -13.60 9.07 -11.93
C ILE A 11 -12.43 9.87 -12.51
N VAL A 12 -12.34 9.90 -13.83
CA VAL A 12 -11.32 10.65 -14.58
C VAL A 12 -12.03 11.40 -15.70
N GLY A 13 -11.72 12.68 -15.86
CA GLY A 13 -12.24 13.56 -16.89
C GLY A 13 -11.74 13.19 -18.28
N THR A 14 -12.38 13.77 -19.29
CA THR A 14 -12.01 13.51 -20.69
C THR A 14 -10.79 14.36 -21.03
N PRO A 15 -9.61 13.78 -21.29
CA PRO A 15 -8.40 14.55 -21.53
C PRO A 15 -8.56 15.49 -22.73
N THR A 16 -7.98 16.68 -22.61
CA THR A 16 -7.88 17.66 -23.69
C THR A 16 -6.41 17.85 -24.09
N GLY A 17 -6.15 18.60 -25.16
CA GLY A 17 -4.77 18.95 -25.52
C GLY A 17 -4.05 19.84 -24.50
N LYS A 18 -4.79 20.45 -23.56
CA LYS A 18 -4.27 21.41 -22.58
C LYS A 18 -4.51 21.01 -21.12
N SER A 19 -5.31 19.98 -20.90
CA SER A 19 -5.67 19.51 -19.56
C SER A 19 -5.84 18.00 -19.52
N GLY A 20 -5.55 17.42 -18.37
CA GLY A 20 -5.65 15.98 -18.15
C GLY A 20 -5.75 15.66 -16.67
N SER A 21 -6.21 14.46 -16.36
CA SER A 21 -6.39 14.02 -14.98
C SER A 21 -6.00 12.57 -14.80
N TRP A 22 -5.56 12.27 -13.58
CA TRP A 22 -5.14 10.93 -13.19
C TRP A 22 -5.60 10.63 -11.78
N VAL A 23 -5.79 9.34 -11.56
CA VAL A 23 -6.10 8.76 -10.25
C VAL A 23 -5.11 7.65 -10.00
N HIS A 24 -4.54 7.65 -8.81
CA HIS A 24 -3.54 6.68 -8.44
C HIS A 24 -3.89 6.06 -7.10
N ILE A 25 -3.92 4.73 -7.08
CA ILE A 25 -4.15 3.96 -5.86
C ILE A 25 -3.04 2.92 -5.80
N PHE A 26 -2.29 2.95 -4.71
CA PHE A 26 -1.14 2.09 -4.53
C PHE A 26 -1.11 1.50 -3.14
N SER A 27 -0.81 0.21 -3.09
CA SER A 27 -0.59 -0.54 -1.86
C SER A 27 0.75 -1.24 -2.01
N PRO A 28 1.74 -0.96 -1.16
CA PRO A 28 3.00 -1.70 -1.17
C PRO A 28 2.74 -3.19 -0.99
N THR A 29 3.41 -4.02 -1.79
CA THR A 29 3.44 -5.47 -1.57
C THR A 29 4.45 -5.87 -0.50
N ASP A 30 5.39 -4.98 -0.18
CA ASP A 30 6.32 -5.12 0.93
C ASP A 30 5.59 -4.84 2.25
N GLU A 31 5.51 -5.84 3.14
CA GLU A 31 4.80 -5.74 4.41
C GLU A 31 5.38 -4.69 5.36
N GLN A 32 6.70 -4.47 5.33
CA GLN A 32 7.34 -3.44 6.15
C GLN A 32 6.96 -2.05 5.65
N LYS A 33 6.97 -1.83 4.34
CA LYS A 33 6.48 -0.58 3.74
C LYS A 33 4.98 -0.42 4.00
N LEU A 34 4.18 -1.46 3.86
CA LEU A 34 2.74 -1.37 4.08
C LEU A 34 2.42 -1.00 5.53
N SER A 35 3.07 -1.64 6.50
CA SER A 35 2.89 -1.35 7.94
C SER A 35 3.44 0.00 8.39
N GLN A 36 4.38 0.59 7.64
CA GLN A 36 4.96 1.90 7.98
C GLN A 36 4.45 3.06 7.12
N ARG A 37 3.90 2.80 5.93
CA ARG A 37 3.53 3.82 4.94
C ARG A 37 2.11 3.67 4.42
N GLY A 38 1.43 2.55 4.67
CA GLY A 38 0.03 2.37 4.34
C GLY A 38 -0.28 2.42 2.84
N HIS A 39 -1.56 2.57 2.55
CA HIS A 39 -2.12 2.68 1.21
C HIS A 39 -2.13 4.14 0.77
N LEU A 40 -1.71 4.42 -0.47
CA LEU A 40 -1.71 5.75 -1.06
C LEU A 40 -2.85 5.88 -2.07
N LEU A 41 -3.62 6.95 -1.94
CA LEU A 41 -4.66 7.38 -2.87
C LEU A 41 -4.31 8.81 -3.31
N ALA A 42 -4.26 9.06 -4.61
CA ALA A 42 -3.95 10.38 -5.15
C ALA A 42 -4.87 10.73 -6.33
N VAL A 43 -5.32 11.97 -6.36
CA VAL A 43 -6.00 12.60 -7.49
C VAL A 43 -5.10 13.70 -8.04
N ILE A 44 -4.98 13.76 -9.36
CA ILE A 44 -4.11 14.68 -10.08
C ILE A 44 -4.95 15.34 -11.16
N GLY A 45 -4.98 16.67 -11.18
CA GLY A 45 -5.51 17.48 -12.25
C GLY A 45 -4.39 18.36 -12.81
N LEU A 46 -4.23 18.37 -14.13
CA LEU A 46 -3.28 19.21 -14.84
C LEU A 46 -4.08 20.12 -15.77
N ASP A 47 -3.83 21.42 -15.69
CA ASP A 47 -4.49 22.45 -16.49
C ASP A 47 -3.50 23.44 -17.10
N ASN A 48 -3.98 24.20 -18.08
CA ASN A 48 -3.24 25.29 -18.72
C ASN A 48 -1.91 24.86 -19.33
N PHE A 49 -1.81 23.63 -19.84
CA PHE A 49 -0.58 23.17 -20.46
C PHE A 49 -0.23 23.98 -21.70
N THR A 50 0.94 24.64 -21.68
CA THR A 50 1.48 25.44 -22.78
C THR A 50 2.84 24.94 -23.29
N GLY A 51 3.42 23.94 -22.63
CA GLY A 51 4.75 23.42 -22.94
C GLY A 51 4.80 22.45 -24.12
N GLU A 52 6.02 22.06 -24.51
CA GLU A 52 6.26 20.95 -25.43
C GLU A 52 6.25 19.62 -24.68
N GLY A 53 5.46 18.65 -25.11
CA GLY A 53 5.43 17.32 -24.50
C GLY A 53 4.06 16.66 -24.54
N ASP A 54 4.00 15.47 -23.93
CA ASP A 54 2.76 14.71 -23.78
C ASP A 54 2.31 14.77 -22.32
N LEU A 55 1.13 15.35 -22.07
CA LEU A 55 0.49 15.41 -20.76
C LEU A 55 0.37 14.04 -20.08
N ALA A 56 0.16 12.97 -20.86
CA ALA A 56 0.11 11.61 -20.33
C ALA A 56 1.45 11.12 -19.78
N VAL A 57 2.57 11.59 -20.34
CA VAL A 57 3.91 11.29 -19.82
C VAL A 57 4.16 12.07 -18.54
N ILE A 58 3.78 13.35 -18.50
CA ILE A 58 3.91 14.19 -17.30
C ILE A 58 3.09 13.61 -16.14
N GLY A 59 1.83 13.21 -16.38
CA GLY A 59 0.99 12.60 -15.35
C GLY A 59 1.57 11.29 -14.78
N LYS A 60 2.17 10.44 -15.64
CA LYS A 60 2.87 9.22 -15.20
C LYS A 60 4.13 9.51 -14.41
N GLU A 61 4.86 10.56 -14.78
CA GLU A 61 6.05 11.00 -14.05
C GLU A 61 5.66 11.47 -12.65
N ILE A 62 4.63 12.32 -12.52
CA ILE A 62 4.10 12.77 -11.22
C ILE A 62 3.77 11.58 -10.32
N ILE A 63 3.06 10.57 -10.85
CA ILE A 63 2.75 9.35 -10.10
C ILE A 63 4.02 8.63 -9.64
N SER A 64 4.98 8.45 -10.54
CA SER A 64 6.24 7.74 -10.27
C SER A 64 7.07 8.47 -9.22
N ARG A 65 7.19 9.79 -9.34
CA ARG A 65 7.89 10.66 -8.39
C ARG A 65 7.21 10.66 -7.02
N LEU A 66 5.87 10.75 -6.96
CA LEU A 66 5.14 10.64 -5.69
C LEU A 66 5.40 9.32 -4.97
N GLN A 67 5.39 8.21 -5.71
CA GLN A 67 5.71 6.90 -5.14
C GLN A 67 7.16 6.81 -4.67
N GLU A 68 8.10 7.27 -5.49
CA GLU A 68 9.53 7.25 -5.18
C GLU A 68 9.82 8.07 -3.93
N GLU A 69 9.34 9.32 -3.89
CA GLU A 69 9.56 10.21 -2.76
C GLU A 69 8.88 9.66 -1.50
N TYR A 70 7.65 9.16 -1.58
CA TYR A 70 6.94 8.70 -0.38
C TYR A 70 7.46 7.36 0.17
N TYR A 71 7.69 6.38 -0.70
CA TYR A 71 8.08 5.00 -0.33
C TYR A 71 9.57 4.70 -0.45
N GLY A 72 10.38 5.62 -0.97
CA GLY A 72 11.82 5.44 -1.18
C GLY A 72 12.63 5.47 0.12
N GLY A 73 12.14 6.15 1.15
CA GLY A 73 12.78 6.22 2.47
C GLY A 73 11.83 5.89 3.60
N LEU A 74 12.32 5.15 4.61
CA LEU A 74 11.58 4.78 5.83
C LEU A 74 12.04 5.57 7.07
N ILE A 75 12.93 6.54 6.91
CA ILE A 75 13.54 7.29 8.02
C ILE A 75 12.52 8.23 8.67
N ASN A 76 11.80 9.00 7.86
CA ASN A 76 10.83 9.98 8.36
C ASN A 76 9.52 9.32 8.76
N LYS A 77 8.76 9.98 9.65
CA LYS A 77 7.41 9.56 9.99
C LYS A 77 6.47 9.66 8.78
N PRO A 78 5.39 8.85 8.72
CA PRO A 78 4.57 8.72 7.52
C PRO A 78 3.91 10.02 7.10
N PHE A 79 3.39 10.80 8.05
CA PHE A 79 2.77 12.09 7.77
C PHE A 79 3.77 13.13 7.25
N ALA A 80 4.91 13.29 7.93
CA ALA A 80 5.97 14.20 7.50
C ALA A 80 6.54 13.82 6.12
N GLN A 81 6.70 12.51 5.85
CA GLN A 81 7.16 12.04 4.55
C GLN A 81 6.14 12.33 3.44
N LEU A 82 4.84 12.22 3.72
CA LEU A 82 3.78 12.54 2.78
C LEU A 82 3.83 14.01 2.37
N LYS A 83 3.89 14.90 3.36
CA LYS A 83 4.00 16.34 3.13
C LYS A 83 5.24 16.71 2.32
N ASN A 84 6.40 16.14 2.67
CA ASN A 84 7.64 16.35 1.93
C ASN A 84 7.54 15.87 0.47
N ALA A 85 6.98 14.69 0.25
CA ALA A 85 6.82 14.13 -1.09
C ALA A 85 5.90 15.00 -1.96
N VAL A 86 4.74 15.39 -1.44
CA VAL A 86 3.77 16.21 -2.17
C VAL A 86 4.31 17.61 -2.46
N ASN A 87 4.94 18.26 -1.47
CA ASN A 87 5.53 19.60 -1.66
C ASN A 87 6.66 19.58 -2.69
N LYS A 88 7.54 18.58 -2.60
CA LYS A 88 8.67 18.43 -3.53
C LYS A 88 8.18 18.20 -4.96
N VAL A 89 7.26 17.25 -5.16
CA VAL A 89 6.70 16.98 -6.49
C VAL A 89 5.95 18.20 -7.02
N SER A 90 5.18 18.90 -6.17
CA SER A 90 4.45 20.08 -6.61
C SER A 90 5.38 21.21 -7.03
N GLN A 91 6.48 21.42 -6.30
CA GLN A 91 7.49 22.41 -6.64
C GLN A 91 8.21 22.05 -7.95
N GLU A 92 8.68 20.80 -8.10
CA GLU A 92 9.37 20.32 -9.31
C GLU A 92 8.53 20.55 -10.59
N ILE A 93 7.21 20.37 -10.50
CA ILE A 93 6.30 20.55 -11.64
C ILE A 93 5.97 22.03 -11.90
N ASN A 94 5.76 22.82 -10.85
CA ASN A 94 5.39 24.23 -10.99
C ASN A 94 6.56 25.13 -11.40
N GLU A 95 7.82 24.71 -11.21
CA GLU A 95 9.02 25.48 -11.58
C GLU A 95 9.10 25.80 -13.09
N GLY A 96 8.42 25.02 -13.95
CA GLY A 96 8.36 25.27 -15.40
C GLY A 96 7.38 26.37 -15.82
N GLY A 97 6.37 26.71 -15.00
CA GLY A 97 5.35 27.73 -15.31
C GLY A 97 4.39 27.40 -16.46
N ASP A 98 4.63 26.31 -17.20
CA ASP A 98 3.86 25.89 -18.38
C ASP A 98 2.62 25.07 -18.05
N LEU A 99 2.30 24.89 -16.76
CA LEU A 99 1.24 24.00 -16.30
C LEU A 99 0.78 24.37 -14.89
N SER A 100 -0.51 24.16 -14.62
CA SER A 100 -1.09 24.24 -13.27
C SER A 100 -1.34 22.82 -12.75
N LEU A 101 -0.80 22.49 -11.58
CA LEU A 101 -0.99 21.19 -10.92
C LEU A 101 -1.96 21.32 -9.74
N ASN A 102 -3.07 20.57 -9.82
CA ASN A 102 -3.96 20.27 -8.71
C ASN A 102 -3.65 18.85 -8.21
N LEU A 103 -3.37 18.71 -6.92
CA LEU A 103 -2.92 17.43 -6.32
C LEU A 103 -3.53 17.23 -4.94
N GLY A 104 -4.28 16.15 -4.77
CA GLY A 104 -4.76 15.69 -3.47
C GLY A 104 -4.23 14.29 -3.19
N VAL A 105 -3.57 14.09 -2.04
CA VAL A 105 -3.01 12.78 -1.66
C VAL A 105 -3.46 12.40 -0.25
N VAL A 106 -3.94 11.17 -0.13
CA VAL A 106 -4.38 10.55 1.12
C VAL A 106 -3.59 9.28 1.36
N ILE A 107 -3.13 9.09 2.59
CA ILE A 107 -2.56 7.83 3.07
C ILE A 107 -3.51 7.21 4.10
N ILE A 108 -3.78 5.92 3.93
CA ILE A 108 -4.54 5.12 4.89
C ILE A 108 -3.59 4.10 5.52
N LEU A 109 -3.29 4.29 6.80
CA LEU A 109 -2.41 3.44 7.59
C LEU A 109 -3.20 2.82 8.76
N GLY A 110 -3.66 1.58 8.58
CA GLY A 110 -4.60 0.97 9.52
C GLY A 110 -5.91 1.77 9.55
N ASN A 111 -6.26 2.33 10.71
CA ASN A 111 -7.42 3.22 10.89
C ASN A 111 -7.08 4.71 10.79
N LEU A 112 -5.83 5.07 10.55
CA LEU A 112 -5.38 6.44 10.50
C LEU A 112 -5.34 6.93 9.06
N LEU A 113 -5.96 8.08 8.83
CA LEU A 113 -5.92 8.81 7.58
C LEU A 113 -4.95 9.98 7.73
N TYR A 114 -4.06 10.13 6.75
CA TYR A 114 -3.26 11.33 6.54
C TYR A 114 -3.65 11.94 5.21
N ALA A 115 -3.72 13.26 5.15
CA ALA A 115 -4.08 13.99 3.93
C ALA A 115 -3.15 15.18 3.71
N VAL A 116 -2.81 15.41 2.46
CA VAL A 116 -2.16 16.62 1.96
C VAL A 116 -2.87 17.03 0.68
N MET A 117 -3.49 18.21 0.71
CA MET A 117 -4.22 18.81 -0.41
C MET A 117 -3.43 20.03 -0.90
N ASN A 118 -3.31 20.15 -2.23
CA ASN A 118 -2.76 21.31 -2.90
C ASN A 118 -3.75 21.87 -3.93
N HIS A 119 -3.70 23.20 -4.11
CA HIS A 119 -4.32 23.92 -5.23
C HIS A 119 -5.82 23.62 -5.42
N GLY A 120 -6.63 23.65 -4.36
CA GLY A 120 -8.09 23.54 -4.47
C GLY A 120 -8.65 22.11 -4.40
N SER A 121 -7.79 21.09 -4.33
CA SER A 121 -8.19 19.71 -4.05
C SER A 121 -8.98 19.63 -2.74
N GLN A 122 -9.95 18.71 -2.66
CA GLN A 122 -10.74 18.52 -1.45
C GLN A 122 -10.86 17.05 -1.06
N LEU A 123 -10.94 16.82 0.25
CA LEU A 123 -11.35 15.54 0.82
C LEU A 123 -12.66 15.75 1.58
N ARG A 124 -13.71 15.04 1.16
CA ARG A 124 -14.99 14.99 1.86
C ARG A 124 -15.19 13.63 2.50
N LEU A 125 -15.79 13.63 3.68
CA LEU A 125 -16.13 12.44 4.44
C LEU A 125 -17.65 12.36 4.55
N PHE A 126 -18.20 11.23 4.14
CA PHE A 126 -19.58 10.85 4.40
C PHE A 126 -19.62 9.85 5.55
N ARG A 127 -20.23 10.27 6.66
CA ARG A 127 -20.34 9.48 7.88
C ARG A 127 -21.74 9.65 8.44
N GLN A 128 -22.41 8.54 8.74
CA GLN A 128 -23.76 8.52 9.34
C GLN A 128 -24.79 9.39 8.58
N GLY A 129 -24.76 9.36 7.25
CA GLY A 129 -25.71 10.09 6.41
C GLY A 129 -25.36 11.57 6.17
N GLN A 130 -24.28 12.07 6.77
CA GLN A 130 -23.84 13.46 6.61
C GLN A 130 -22.56 13.54 5.80
N LEU A 131 -22.54 14.43 4.81
CA LEU A 131 -21.36 14.78 4.03
C LEU A 131 -20.71 16.03 4.62
N GLN A 132 -19.43 15.94 4.96
CA GLN A 132 -18.63 17.07 5.44
C GLN A 132 -17.35 17.21 4.64
N THR A 133 -16.95 18.45 4.37
CA THR A 133 -15.64 18.75 3.80
C THR A 133 -14.61 18.78 4.92
N ILE A 134 -13.64 17.86 4.88
CA ILE A 134 -12.60 17.72 5.91
C ILE A 134 -11.37 18.55 5.56
N PHE A 135 -11.00 18.56 4.28
CA PHE A 135 -9.92 19.40 3.76
C PHE A 135 -10.37 20.11 2.49
N SER A 136 -9.99 21.38 2.34
CA SER A 136 -10.25 22.17 1.13
C SER A 136 -9.13 23.15 0.86
N GLY A 137 -8.56 23.12 -0.35
CA GLY A 137 -7.49 24.05 -0.75
C GLY A 137 -6.11 23.51 -0.42
N GLU A 138 -5.25 24.34 0.17
CA GLU A 138 -3.90 23.96 0.61
C GLU A 138 -3.91 23.61 2.09
N GLU A 139 -4.26 22.36 2.40
CA GLU A 139 -4.41 21.89 3.78
C GLU A 139 -3.79 20.51 3.97
N THR A 140 -3.27 20.29 5.17
CA THR A 140 -2.71 19.00 5.58
C THR A 140 -3.27 18.60 6.93
N GLY A 141 -3.51 17.32 7.16
CA GLY A 141 -3.94 16.85 8.46
C GLY A 141 -4.02 15.35 8.60
N SER A 142 -4.43 14.92 9.80
CA SER A 142 -4.59 13.51 10.17
C SER A 142 -5.93 13.30 10.88
N GLY A 143 -6.44 12.07 10.84
CA GLY A 143 -7.69 11.73 11.53
C GLY A 143 -8.03 10.25 11.46
N TYR A 144 -8.99 9.81 12.27
CA TYR A 144 -9.37 8.39 12.34
C TYR A 144 -10.57 8.05 11.45
N LEU A 145 -10.42 6.93 10.75
CA LEU A 145 -11.46 6.26 10.00
C LEU A 145 -12.25 5.32 10.89
N LYS A 146 -13.55 5.26 10.65
CA LYS A 146 -14.51 4.35 11.28
C LYS A 146 -15.12 3.43 10.22
N ASN A 147 -15.68 2.31 10.67
CA ASN A 147 -16.44 1.42 9.81
C ASN A 147 -17.57 2.18 9.10
N GLU A 148 -17.80 1.84 7.84
CA GLU A 148 -18.79 2.43 6.94
C GLU A 148 -18.54 3.90 6.55
N ASP A 149 -17.40 4.48 6.93
CA ASP A 149 -16.98 5.76 6.38
C ASP A 149 -16.82 5.67 4.85
N VAL A 150 -17.30 6.71 4.16
CA VAL A 150 -17.04 6.88 2.72
C VAL A 150 -16.24 8.16 2.51
N LEU A 151 -15.08 8.02 1.88
CA LEU A 151 -14.19 9.12 1.51
C LEU A 151 -14.43 9.49 0.05
N LEU A 152 -14.51 10.79 -0.22
CA LEU A 152 -14.51 11.36 -1.55
C LEU A 152 -13.34 12.33 -1.68
N LEU A 153 -12.29 11.88 -2.35
CA LEU A 153 -11.13 12.68 -2.70
C LEU A 153 -11.31 13.18 -4.13
N GLY A 154 -11.15 14.47 -4.39
CA GLY A 154 -11.31 15.02 -5.73
C GLY A 154 -10.47 16.27 -6.00
N THR A 155 -10.27 16.54 -7.29
CA THR A 155 -9.64 17.78 -7.75
C THR A 155 -10.58 18.97 -7.59
N GLU A 156 -10.06 20.19 -7.64
CA GLU A 156 -10.89 21.41 -7.57
C GLU A 156 -11.99 21.40 -8.64
N GLU A 157 -11.59 21.04 -9.87
CA GLU A 157 -12.46 21.00 -11.02
C GLU A 157 -13.61 19.99 -10.85
N PHE A 158 -13.34 18.82 -10.27
CA PHE A 158 -14.39 17.85 -9.95
C PHE A 158 -15.48 18.45 -9.04
N PHE A 159 -15.09 19.17 -7.98
CA PHE A 159 -16.04 19.80 -7.05
C PHE A 159 -16.70 21.07 -7.62
N ARG A 160 -16.15 21.64 -8.69
CA ARG A 160 -16.77 22.72 -9.47
C ARG A 160 -17.88 22.19 -10.37
N LEU A 161 -17.66 21.04 -11.01
CA LEU A 161 -18.61 20.43 -11.94
C LEU A 161 -19.76 19.70 -11.24
N VAL A 162 -19.47 19.01 -10.14
CA VAL A 162 -20.47 18.23 -9.39
C VAL A 162 -20.85 18.98 -8.13
N ASN A 163 -22.08 19.49 -8.09
CA ASN A 163 -22.58 20.20 -6.92
C ASN A 163 -22.78 19.27 -5.71
N GLN A 164 -22.94 19.89 -4.53
CA GLN A 164 -23.03 19.17 -3.26
C GLN A 164 -24.27 18.27 -3.18
N GLU A 165 -25.39 18.69 -3.76
CA GLU A 165 -26.66 17.95 -3.72
C GLU A 165 -26.56 16.63 -4.51
N ILE A 166 -25.91 16.65 -5.68
CA ILE A 166 -25.67 15.47 -6.50
C ILE A 166 -24.70 14.53 -5.78
N ILE A 167 -23.61 15.07 -5.20
CA ILE A 167 -22.65 14.27 -4.42
C ILE A 167 -23.35 13.59 -3.24
N GLN A 168 -24.14 14.34 -2.47
CA GLN A 168 -24.84 13.81 -1.31
C GLN A 168 -25.84 12.73 -1.73
N SER A 169 -26.59 12.95 -2.81
CA SER A 169 -27.54 11.97 -3.35
C SER A 169 -26.84 10.70 -3.82
N ALA A 170 -25.67 10.84 -4.46
CA ALA A 170 -24.88 9.71 -4.91
C ALA A 170 -24.32 8.93 -3.71
N LEU A 171 -23.77 9.58 -2.70
CA LEU A 171 -23.16 8.92 -1.53
C LEU A 171 -24.17 8.25 -0.58
N ILE A 172 -25.47 8.49 -0.75
CA ILE A 172 -26.52 7.67 -0.11
C ILE A 172 -26.47 6.23 -0.65
N SER A 173 -26.10 6.04 -1.93
CA SER A 173 -25.84 4.71 -2.46
C SER A 173 -24.56 4.15 -1.82
N SER A 174 -24.65 2.92 -1.32
CA SER A 174 -23.66 2.38 -0.38
C SER A 174 -22.40 1.82 -1.05
N SER A 175 -22.35 1.74 -2.38
CA SER A 175 -21.22 1.17 -3.13
C SER A 175 -20.46 2.26 -3.90
N PRO A 176 -19.11 2.28 -3.82
CA PRO A 176 -18.31 3.22 -4.61
C PRO A 176 -18.60 3.17 -6.12
N GLU A 177 -18.93 1.99 -6.65
CA GLU A 177 -19.25 1.77 -8.06
C GLU A 177 -20.54 2.48 -8.49
N GLU A 178 -21.62 2.36 -7.71
CA GLU A 178 -22.88 3.07 -7.97
C GLU A 178 -22.70 4.59 -7.90
N VAL A 179 -21.87 5.08 -6.97
CA VAL A 179 -21.54 6.51 -6.89
C VAL A 179 -20.90 6.97 -8.20
N VAL A 180 -19.96 6.19 -8.75
CA VAL A 180 -19.34 6.52 -10.05
C VAL A 180 -20.34 6.49 -11.19
N GLU A 181 -21.27 5.54 -11.24
CA GLU A 181 -22.31 5.49 -12.27
C GLU A 181 -23.21 6.75 -12.27
N ILE A 182 -23.46 7.32 -11.09
CA ILE A 182 -24.24 8.56 -10.94
C ILE A 182 -23.41 9.79 -11.32
N LEU A 183 -22.14 9.85 -10.91
CA LEU A 183 -21.30 11.04 -11.04
C LEU A 183 -20.57 11.16 -12.38
N ALA A 184 -20.18 10.04 -13.00
CA ALA A 184 -19.38 10.03 -14.24
C ALA A 184 -20.06 10.74 -15.42
N PRO A 185 -21.39 10.62 -15.66
CA PRO A 185 -22.05 11.34 -16.75
C PRO A 185 -21.95 12.86 -16.65
N VAL A 186 -21.93 13.42 -15.43
CA VAL A 186 -21.78 14.87 -15.20
C VAL A 186 -20.39 15.34 -15.62
N ILE A 187 -19.37 14.55 -15.30
CA ILE A 187 -17.97 14.84 -15.63
C ILE A 187 -17.70 14.65 -17.13
N HIS A 188 -18.13 13.53 -17.73
CA HIS A 188 -17.90 13.23 -19.15
C HIS A 188 -18.76 14.07 -20.10
N GLY A 189 -19.85 14.66 -19.59
CA GLY A 189 -20.67 15.62 -20.33
C GLY A 189 -19.99 16.98 -20.54
N GLN A 190 -18.83 17.23 -19.91
CA GLN A 190 -18.08 18.48 -20.00
C GLN A 190 -16.74 18.24 -20.72
N ALA A 191 -16.27 19.24 -21.48
CA ALA A 191 -14.97 19.20 -22.13
C ALA A 191 -13.85 19.61 -21.14
N ASP A 192 -13.79 18.92 -20.00
CA ASP A 192 -12.86 19.21 -18.92
C ASP A 192 -11.93 18.03 -18.62
N GLY A 193 -10.65 18.27 -18.81
CA GLY A 193 -9.61 17.26 -18.69
C GLY A 193 -9.09 17.07 -17.27
N SER A 194 -9.17 18.08 -16.39
CA SER A 194 -8.49 18.05 -15.08
C SER A 194 -9.36 17.55 -13.91
N SER A 195 -10.63 17.24 -14.18
CA SER A 195 -11.53 16.65 -13.19
C SER A 195 -11.16 15.20 -12.87
N ALA A 196 -10.81 14.90 -11.62
CA ALA A 196 -10.63 13.52 -11.13
C ALA A 196 -11.19 13.35 -9.72
N ALA A 197 -11.67 12.15 -9.42
CA ALA A 197 -12.11 11.77 -8.08
C ALA A 197 -11.90 10.29 -7.76
N ILE A 198 -11.76 10.00 -6.48
CA ILE A 198 -11.76 8.66 -5.91
C ILE A 198 -12.82 8.61 -4.82
N VAL A 199 -13.72 7.64 -4.94
CA VAL A 199 -14.67 7.26 -3.90
C VAL A 199 -14.12 6.04 -3.22
N SER A 200 -13.99 6.04 -1.88
CA SER A 200 -13.52 4.87 -1.15
C SER A 200 -14.40 4.59 0.06
N LYS A 201 -14.80 3.32 0.23
CA LYS A 201 -15.59 2.86 1.37
C LYS A 201 -14.74 1.98 2.30
N ILE A 202 -14.83 2.28 3.59
CA ILE A 202 -14.18 1.54 4.67
C ILE A 202 -15.15 0.48 5.18
N SER A 203 -14.79 -0.80 5.05
CA SER A 203 -15.58 -1.91 5.59
C SER A 203 -14.73 -2.80 6.50
N PRO A 204 -15.32 -3.44 7.51
CA PRO A 204 -14.60 -4.42 8.34
C PRO A 204 -14.20 -5.63 7.49
N LYS A 205 -12.97 -6.12 7.67
CA LYS A 205 -12.53 -7.37 7.02
C LYS A 205 -13.26 -8.54 7.69
N GLU A 206 -14.20 -9.19 6.97
CA GLU A 206 -14.92 -10.35 7.49
C GLU A 206 -13.92 -11.45 7.90
N LYS A 207 -13.99 -11.89 9.16
CA LYS A 207 -13.39 -13.16 9.58
C LYS A 207 -14.15 -14.26 8.85
N VAL A 208 -13.48 -14.97 7.95
CA VAL A 208 -14.00 -16.21 7.37
C VAL A 208 -14.17 -17.20 8.52
N ILE A 209 -15.38 -17.27 9.07
CA ILE A 209 -15.80 -18.36 9.95
C ILE A 209 -15.89 -19.56 9.02
N SER A 210 -14.88 -20.43 9.06
CA SER A 210 -14.97 -21.76 8.47
C SER A 210 -16.09 -22.49 9.18
N THR A 211 -17.25 -22.57 8.53
CA THR A 211 -18.33 -23.45 8.93
C THR A 211 -17.86 -24.87 8.65
N GLU A 212 -17.32 -25.55 9.67
CA GLU A 212 -17.08 -26.99 9.62
C GLU A 212 -18.43 -27.68 9.39
N ALA A 213 -18.62 -28.22 8.19
CA ALA A 213 -19.63 -29.24 7.94
C ALA A 213 -19.22 -30.52 8.70
N PRO A 214 -20.16 -31.25 9.30
CA PRO A 214 -19.86 -32.35 10.21
C PRO A 214 -19.16 -33.50 9.47
N SER A 215 -17.98 -33.86 9.94
CA SER A 215 -17.23 -35.02 9.48
C SER A 215 -17.98 -36.31 9.83
N VAL A 216 -18.28 -37.07 8.78
CA VAL A 216 -18.77 -38.45 8.88
C VAL A 216 -17.70 -39.29 9.57
N VAL A 217 -18.12 -40.03 10.58
CA VAL A 217 -17.32 -41.00 11.32
C VAL A 217 -16.93 -42.14 10.39
N GLU A 218 -15.63 -42.35 10.17
CA GLU A 218 -15.12 -43.62 9.66
C GLU A 218 -13.82 -44.04 10.38
N SER A 219 -14.05 -44.92 11.36
CA SER A 219 -13.32 -46.15 11.67
C SER A 219 -11.79 -46.18 11.59
N SER A 220 -11.20 -46.35 12.77
CA SER A 220 -9.83 -46.74 13.07
C SER A 220 -9.37 -48.02 12.37
N VAL A 221 -8.18 -47.97 11.75
CA VAL A 221 -7.27 -49.12 11.61
C VAL A 221 -5.86 -48.69 12.01
N THR A 222 -5.36 -49.37 13.05
CA THR A 222 -4.01 -49.29 13.60
C THR A 222 -3.09 -50.21 12.80
N THR A 223 -2.00 -49.69 12.22
CA THR A 223 -0.85 -50.53 11.83
C THR A 223 0.48 -49.78 11.97
N GLU A 224 1.20 -50.21 13.00
CA GLU A 224 2.65 -50.38 13.17
C GLU A 224 3.68 -49.57 12.36
N LYS A 225 4.58 -48.94 13.13
CA LYS A 225 5.94 -48.56 12.72
C LYS A 225 6.73 -49.78 12.24
N ARG A 226 7.15 -49.78 10.98
CA ARG A 226 8.30 -50.55 10.51
C ARG A 226 9.33 -49.62 9.89
N SER A 227 10.37 -49.35 10.67
CA SER A 227 11.68 -48.96 10.18
C SER A 227 12.26 -50.10 9.34
N PHE A 228 12.73 -49.79 8.13
CA PHE A 228 13.85 -50.54 7.57
C PHE A 228 14.79 -49.57 6.85
N GLU A 229 16.00 -49.50 7.39
CA GLU A 229 17.18 -48.98 6.74
C GLU A 229 17.41 -49.76 5.44
N LEU A 230 17.62 -49.08 4.31
CA LEU A 230 18.59 -49.52 3.29
C LEU A 230 18.75 -48.43 2.23
N GLY A 231 19.75 -47.57 2.42
CA GLY A 231 20.10 -46.53 1.45
C GLY A 231 21.43 -45.84 1.69
N LYS A 232 22.28 -46.40 2.55
CA LYS A 232 23.66 -45.98 2.85
C LYS A 232 24.63 -46.33 1.69
N LYS A 233 24.19 -46.19 0.43
CA LYS A 233 24.94 -46.50 -0.79
C LYS A 233 24.74 -45.49 -1.94
N LEU A 234 24.33 -44.25 -1.64
CA LEU A 234 24.31 -43.15 -2.63
C LEU A 234 25.25 -41.98 -2.30
N LYS A 235 25.87 -41.96 -1.11
CA LYS A 235 26.78 -40.89 -0.67
C LYS A 235 28.27 -41.13 -0.96
N GLU A 236 28.64 -42.27 -1.53
CA GLU A 236 30.05 -42.60 -1.86
C GLU A 236 30.39 -42.52 -3.35
N LYS A 237 29.48 -42.00 -4.20
CA LYS A 237 29.77 -41.76 -5.64
C LYS A 237 29.79 -40.30 -6.09
N ILE A 238 29.53 -39.35 -5.19
CA ILE A 238 29.54 -37.91 -5.54
C ILE A 238 30.81 -37.19 -5.02
N ILE A 239 31.53 -37.76 -4.06
CA ILE A 239 32.79 -37.18 -3.52
C ILE A 239 34.01 -37.52 -4.41
N ALA A 240 33.86 -38.44 -5.37
CA ALA A 240 34.92 -38.79 -6.33
C ALA A 240 34.99 -37.90 -7.58
N LEU A 241 34.18 -36.83 -7.67
CA LEU A 241 34.10 -35.97 -8.88
C LEU A 241 34.55 -34.52 -8.64
N ILE A 242 35.05 -34.17 -7.44
CA ILE A 242 35.47 -32.80 -7.09
C ILE A 242 36.97 -32.71 -6.70
N VAL A 243 37.80 -33.67 -7.11
CA VAL A 243 39.27 -33.51 -7.01
C VAL A 243 39.95 -33.95 -8.29
N SER A 244 40.19 -32.99 -9.19
CA SER A 244 41.37 -32.96 -10.07
C SER A 244 41.35 -31.71 -10.97
N VAL A 245 42.04 -30.62 -10.59
CA VAL A 245 42.98 -29.90 -11.46
C VAL A 245 43.98 -29.16 -10.55
N ASP A 246 45.23 -29.27 -10.98
CA ASP A 246 46.51 -29.19 -10.28
C ASP A 246 47.07 -27.78 -10.07
N ASP A 247 47.95 -27.71 -9.06
CA ASP A 247 48.82 -26.62 -8.65
C ASP A 247 49.93 -26.36 -9.69
N ARG A 248 49.76 -25.33 -10.52
CA ARG A 248 50.89 -24.67 -11.18
C ARG A 248 50.68 -23.17 -11.28
N LEU A 249 51.25 -22.43 -10.32
CA LEU A 249 52.10 -21.25 -10.56
C LEU A 249 52.59 -20.68 -9.23
N LYS A 250 53.68 -21.27 -8.73
CA LYS A 250 54.58 -20.63 -7.77
C LYS A 250 55.39 -19.53 -8.47
N LYS A 251 55.44 -18.38 -7.79
CA LYS A 251 56.58 -17.45 -7.59
C LYS A 251 57.37 -16.92 -8.80
N ARG A 252 57.49 -15.58 -8.80
CA ARG A 252 58.60 -14.66 -9.23
C ARG A 252 57.95 -13.46 -9.95
N LEU A 253 58.36 -12.19 -9.85
CA LEU A 253 59.42 -11.43 -9.19
C LEU A 253 59.00 -9.94 -9.26
N ILE A 254 59.59 -9.12 -8.41
CA ILE A 254 59.43 -7.66 -8.34
C ILE A 254 60.24 -6.97 -9.46
N TYR A 255 59.71 -5.89 -10.05
CA TYR A 255 60.33 -4.54 -10.27
C TYR A 255 59.99 -3.82 -11.60
N LEU A 256 59.76 -2.50 -11.42
CA LEU A 256 59.96 -1.33 -12.32
C LEU A 256 58.83 -0.85 -13.27
N ARG A 257 58.30 0.33 -12.87
CA ARG A 257 58.26 1.60 -13.64
C ARG A 257 57.01 1.89 -14.51
N ASN A 258 56.34 3.00 -14.13
CA ASN A 258 55.53 3.97 -14.90
C ASN A 258 55.02 3.55 -16.29
N ASN A 259 53.71 3.72 -16.55
CA ASN A 259 53.09 4.99 -16.97
C ASN A 259 51.59 4.80 -17.22
N LYS A 260 50.87 5.92 -17.23
CA LYS A 260 49.43 6.17 -17.43
C LYS A 260 48.74 5.33 -18.54
N GLU A 261 47.50 4.89 -18.31
CA GLU A 261 46.26 5.36 -18.97
C GLU A 261 45.10 4.33 -18.95
N LYS A 262 43.91 4.87 -18.64
CA LYS A 262 42.54 4.49 -19.06
C LYS A 262 42.00 3.07 -18.76
N ASN A 263 41.10 3.03 -17.77
CA ASN A 263 40.21 1.90 -17.50
C ASN A 263 39.16 1.73 -18.62
N PHE A 264 39.33 0.74 -19.48
CA PHE A 264 38.24 0.12 -20.25
C PHE A 264 37.78 -1.14 -19.50
N ARG A 265 36.58 -1.11 -18.91
CA ARG A 265 35.93 -2.32 -18.38
C ARG A 265 35.58 -3.24 -19.56
N SER A 266 36.12 -4.47 -19.54
CA SER A 266 36.01 -5.41 -20.65
C SER A 266 34.58 -5.91 -20.86
N GLN A 267 34.09 -5.87 -22.10
CA GLN A 267 32.80 -6.42 -22.58
C GLN A 267 32.63 -7.94 -22.40
N LYS A 268 33.57 -8.63 -21.75
CA LYS A 268 33.54 -10.09 -21.56
C LYS A 268 32.60 -10.54 -20.43
N THR A 269 32.22 -9.67 -19.50
CA THR A 269 31.26 -10.02 -18.42
C THR A 269 29.81 -10.03 -18.89
N LEU A 270 29.44 -9.17 -19.85
CA LEU A 270 28.09 -9.16 -20.45
C LEU A 270 27.82 -10.40 -21.29
N PHE A 271 28.85 -10.90 -22.01
CA PHE A 271 28.71 -12.08 -22.85
C PHE A 271 28.50 -13.37 -22.04
N THR A 272 29.18 -13.52 -20.89
CA THR A 272 29.00 -14.67 -20.00
C THR A 272 27.61 -14.70 -19.38
N VAL A 273 27.08 -13.53 -18.98
CA VAL A 273 25.71 -13.41 -18.45
C VAL A 273 24.68 -13.76 -19.52
N ALA A 274 24.87 -13.28 -20.76
CA ALA A 274 24.00 -13.62 -21.89
C ALA A 274 24.03 -15.13 -22.24
N LEU A 275 25.20 -15.76 -22.17
CA LEU A 275 25.36 -17.19 -22.44
C LEU A 275 24.71 -18.08 -21.37
N ILE A 276 24.84 -17.70 -20.09
CA ILE A 276 24.16 -18.40 -18.98
C ILE A 276 22.64 -18.31 -19.13
N LEU A 277 22.11 -17.12 -19.48
CA LEU A 277 20.69 -16.95 -19.76
C LEU A 277 20.22 -17.80 -20.95
N LEU A 278 21.03 -17.92 -22.01
CA LEU A 278 20.71 -18.75 -23.18
C LEU A 278 20.69 -20.24 -22.84
N VAL A 279 21.60 -20.71 -21.98
CA VAL A 279 21.60 -22.10 -21.52
C VAL A 279 20.39 -22.41 -20.63
N ILE A 280 20.01 -21.49 -19.74
CA ILE A 280 18.79 -21.63 -18.91
C ILE A 280 17.54 -21.70 -19.81
N LEU A 281 17.46 -20.84 -20.81
CA LEU A 281 16.38 -20.85 -21.80
C LEU A 281 16.37 -22.13 -22.65
N GLY A 282 17.53 -22.67 -22.99
CA GLY A 282 17.63 -23.93 -23.73
C GLY A 282 17.16 -25.14 -22.93
N VAL A 283 17.44 -25.16 -21.62
CA VAL A 283 17.01 -26.24 -20.72
C VAL A 283 15.49 -26.22 -20.53
N SER A 284 14.87 -25.03 -20.40
CA SER A 284 13.41 -24.93 -20.23
C SER A 284 12.62 -25.43 -21.44
N VAL A 285 13.09 -25.10 -22.66
CA VAL A 285 12.45 -25.56 -23.90
C VAL A 285 12.65 -27.06 -24.12
N PHE A 286 13.85 -27.58 -23.83
CA PHE A 286 14.18 -29.00 -24.04
C PHE A 286 13.45 -29.93 -23.06
N PHE A 287 13.28 -29.53 -21.79
CA PHE A 287 12.48 -30.29 -20.82
C PHE A 287 10.99 -30.28 -21.17
N GLY A 288 10.44 -29.14 -21.65
CA GLY A 288 9.03 -29.04 -22.05
C GLY A 288 8.62 -29.93 -23.22
N MET A 289 9.57 -30.33 -24.08
CA MET A 289 9.28 -31.24 -25.19
C MET A 289 9.26 -32.72 -24.82
N LYS A 290 9.93 -33.14 -23.74
CA LYS A 290 10.08 -34.56 -23.40
C LYS A 290 8.88 -35.12 -22.61
N GLN A 291 8.02 -34.27 -22.06
CA GLN A 291 6.88 -34.64 -21.22
C GLN A 291 5.54 -34.71 -21.99
N ARG A 292 5.55 -35.20 -23.24
CA ARG A 292 4.34 -35.31 -24.09
C ARG A 292 3.86 -36.74 -24.34
N ARG A 293 4.10 -37.69 -23.44
CA ARG A 293 3.77 -39.11 -23.70
C ARG A 293 2.91 -39.85 -22.67
N GLY A 294 2.19 -39.18 -21.77
CA GLY A 294 1.24 -39.94 -20.94
C GLY A 294 0.39 -39.21 -19.92
N SER A 295 -0.45 -38.24 -20.29
CA SER A 295 -1.56 -37.85 -19.42
C SER A 295 -2.77 -37.32 -20.18
N ASP A 296 -3.96 -37.74 -19.71
CA ASP A 296 -5.32 -37.44 -20.19
C ASP A 296 -5.71 -35.96 -20.04
N LEU A 297 -4.83 -35.06 -20.47
CA LEU A 297 -5.10 -33.64 -20.53
C LEU A 297 -5.65 -33.33 -21.94
N THR A 298 -6.81 -32.68 -22.01
CA THR A 298 -7.21 -32.00 -23.24
C THR A 298 -6.09 -31.06 -23.66
N GLY A 299 -5.86 -30.89 -24.97
CA GLY A 299 -4.69 -30.17 -25.49
C GLY A 299 -4.50 -28.76 -24.91
N GLN A 300 -5.57 -28.11 -24.47
CA GLN A 300 -5.54 -26.81 -23.80
C GLN A 300 -5.10 -26.90 -22.32
N ALA A 301 -5.62 -27.86 -21.55
CA ALA A 301 -5.23 -28.06 -20.15
C ALA A 301 -3.75 -28.45 -20.03
N ALA A 302 -3.21 -29.20 -20.99
CA ALA A 302 -1.78 -29.53 -21.05
C ALA A 302 -0.91 -28.28 -21.27
N VAL A 303 -1.37 -27.32 -22.08
CA VAL A 303 -0.63 -26.07 -22.33
C VAL A 303 -0.62 -25.21 -21.06
N LEU A 304 -1.78 -25.06 -20.41
CA LEU A 304 -1.89 -24.29 -19.16
C LEU A 304 -1.07 -24.90 -18.02
N LEU A 305 -1.02 -26.23 -17.92
CA LEU A 305 -0.22 -26.90 -16.90
C LEU A 305 1.28 -26.62 -17.07
N ASN A 306 1.79 -26.65 -18.31
CA ASN A 306 3.18 -26.30 -18.60
C ASN A 306 3.48 -24.83 -18.27
N GLN A 307 2.55 -23.92 -18.54
CA GLN A 307 2.68 -22.50 -18.17
C GLN A 307 2.71 -22.33 -16.65
N ALA A 308 1.83 -23.02 -15.92
CA ALA A 308 1.77 -22.96 -14.46
C ALA A 308 3.07 -23.48 -13.83
N GLN A 309 3.63 -24.57 -14.36
CA GLN A 309 4.91 -25.12 -13.92
C GLN A 309 6.07 -24.15 -14.14
N ALA A 310 6.16 -23.55 -15.33
CA ALA A 310 7.17 -22.53 -15.62
C ALA A 310 7.07 -21.33 -14.65
N LYS A 311 5.85 -20.87 -14.37
CA LYS A 311 5.60 -19.78 -13.42
C LYS A 311 5.98 -20.13 -11.98
N ARG A 312 5.73 -21.37 -11.55
CA ARG A 312 6.20 -21.84 -10.24
C ARG A 312 7.74 -21.81 -10.18
N GLU A 313 8.43 -22.28 -11.20
CA GLU A 313 9.89 -22.30 -11.25
C GLU A 313 10.50 -20.88 -11.29
N GLU A 314 9.94 -19.98 -12.10
CA GLU A 314 10.30 -18.55 -12.11
C GLU A 314 10.09 -17.92 -10.72
N GLY A 315 8.99 -18.28 -10.06
CA GLY A 315 8.68 -17.88 -8.70
C GLY A 315 9.73 -18.36 -7.70
N GLU A 316 10.06 -19.64 -7.70
CA GLU A 316 11.05 -20.22 -6.79
C GLU A 316 12.46 -19.66 -7.01
N ALA A 317 12.88 -19.49 -8.26
CA ALA A 317 14.20 -18.96 -8.60
C ALA A 317 14.41 -17.53 -8.09
N LEU A 318 13.33 -16.75 -7.98
CA LEU A 318 13.38 -15.37 -7.50
C LEU A 318 13.07 -15.23 -6.01
N LYS A 319 12.79 -16.32 -5.28
CA LYS A 319 12.37 -16.26 -3.88
C LYS A 319 13.35 -15.53 -2.96
N THR A 320 14.66 -15.67 -3.20
CA THR A 320 15.71 -15.00 -2.43
C THR A 320 16.21 -13.71 -3.06
N LEU A 321 16.09 -13.57 -4.39
CA LEU A 321 16.65 -12.46 -5.16
C LEU A 321 15.65 -11.30 -5.34
N ASN A 322 14.38 -11.62 -5.54
CA ASN A 322 13.28 -10.68 -5.71
C ASN A 322 11.97 -11.34 -5.20
N PRO A 323 11.72 -11.30 -3.88
CA PRO A 323 10.55 -11.93 -3.27
C PRO A 323 9.22 -11.43 -3.86
N VAL A 324 9.17 -10.18 -4.35
CA VAL A 324 7.97 -9.60 -4.98
C VAL A 324 7.67 -10.26 -6.32
N LYS A 325 8.66 -10.37 -7.22
CA LYS A 325 8.48 -11.12 -8.48
C LYS A 325 8.25 -12.61 -8.23
N SER A 326 8.86 -13.16 -7.18
CA SER A 326 8.62 -14.53 -6.74
C SER A 326 7.14 -14.76 -6.43
N GLN A 327 6.54 -13.91 -5.59
CA GLN A 327 5.13 -13.98 -5.25
C GLN A 327 4.23 -13.75 -6.46
N GLN A 328 4.57 -12.81 -7.34
CA GLN A 328 3.82 -12.56 -8.57
C GLN A 328 3.77 -13.82 -9.45
N PHE A 329 4.90 -14.47 -9.71
CA PHE A 329 4.93 -15.68 -10.52
C PHE A 329 4.23 -16.88 -9.84
N LEU A 330 4.30 -16.99 -8.52
CA LEU A 330 3.54 -18.00 -7.77
C LEU A 330 2.03 -17.74 -7.82
N ALA A 331 1.59 -16.48 -7.80
CA ALA A 331 0.18 -16.12 -7.98
C ALA A 331 -0.31 -16.36 -9.40
N GLU A 332 0.51 -16.07 -10.42
CA GLU A 332 0.25 -16.41 -11.82
C GLU A 332 0.10 -17.93 -12.00
N ALA A 333 0.97 -18.73 -11.37
CA ALA A 333 0.84 -20.19 -11.34
C ALA A 333 -0.46 -20.65 -10.68
N GLN A 334 -0.90 -19.99 -9.60
CA GLN A 334 -2.13 -20.33 -8.90
C GLN A 334 -3.39 -19.99 -9.73
N ASN A 335 -3.37 -18.90 -10.50
CA ASN A 335 -4.46 -18.55 -11.39
C ASN A 335 -4.59 -19.57 -12.54
N LEU A 336 -3.46 -19.98 -13.13
CA LEU A 336 -3.44 -21.02 -14.16
C LEU A 336 -3.95 -22.38 -13.63
N VAL A 337 -3.68 -22.71 -12.36
CA VAL A 337 -4.27 -23.89 -11.70
C VAL A 337 -5.79 -23.80 -11.69
N LYS A 338 -6.37 -22.66 -11.31
CA LYS A 338 -7.84 -22.46 -11.29
C LYS A 338 -8.46 -22.59 -12.68
N GLU A 339 -7.77 -22.10 -13.72
CA GLU A 339 -8.22 -22.25 -15.11
C GLU A 339 -8.23 -23.73 -15.56
N ILE A 340 -7.23 -24.52 -15.16
CA ILE A 340 -7.21 -25.96 -15.43
C ILE A 340 -8.35 -26.69 -14.70
N GLU A 341 -8.69 -26.29 -13.47
CA GLU A 341 -9.84 -26.83 -12.73
C GLU A 341 -11.16 -26.53 -13.44
N ALA A 342 -11.34 -25.30 -13.93
CA ALA A 342 -12.53 -24.89 -14.67
C ALA A 342 -12.72 -25.68 -15.98
N LEU A 343 -11.64 -26.16 -16.58
CA LEU A 343 -11.65 -27.04 -17.75
C LEU A 343 -11.88 -28.52 -17.41
N GLY A 344 -12.11 -28.86 -16.14
CA GLY A 344 -12.32 -30.23 -15.68
C GLY A 344 -11.02 -31.04 -15.56
N GLY A 345 -9.87 -30.39 -15.40
CA GLY A 345 -8.58 -31.05 -15.23
C GLY A 345 -8.52 -31.91 -13.97
N GLN A 346 -8.43 -33.24 -14.13
CA GLN A 346 -8.31 -34.22 -13.04
C GLN A 346 -7.13 -35.17 -13.21
N SER A 347 -6.15 -34.84 -14.06
CA SER A 347 -4.99 -35.71 -14.24
C SER A 347 -4.17 -35.81 -12.97
N GLU A 348 -3.55 -36.97 -12.75
CA GLU A 348 -2.70 -37.22 -11.57
C GLU A 348 -1.56 -36.19 -11.48
N ASP A 349 -0.98 -35.80 -12.62
CA ASP A 349 0.08 -34.79 -12.72
C ASP A 349 -0.39 -33.40 -12.25
N PHE A 350 -1.61 -33.00 -12.63
CA PHE A 350 -2.20 -31.72 -12.24
C PHE A 350 -2.47 -31.67 -10.74
N LEU A 351 -3.06 -32.74 -10.19
CA LEU A 351 -3.37 -32.83 -8.76
C LEU A 351 -2.10 -32.76 -7.90
N LYS A 352 -1.05 -33.49 -8.30
CA LYS A 352 0.27 -33.40 -7.63
C LYS A 352 0.86 -31.99 -7.68
N PHE A 353 0.83 -31.35 -8.85
CA PHE A 353 1.34 -29.99 -9.00
C PHE A 353 0.58 -28.98 -8.14
N LYS A 354 -0.76 -29.08 -8.08
CA LYS A 354 -1.61 -28.23 -7.24
C LYS A 354 -1.25 -28.37 -5.76
N GLU A 355 -1.07 -29.59 -5.27
CA GLU A 355 -0.68 -29.85 -3.88
C GLU A 355 0.69 -29.25 -3.55
N GLU A 356 1.68 -29.43 -4.44
CA GLU A 356 3.02 -28.89 -4.26
C GLU A 356 3.03 -27.35 -4.23
N LEU A 357 2.29 -26.72 -5.13
CA LEU A 357 2.14 -25.26 -5.19
C LEU A 357 1.50 -24.71 -3.91
N ASN A 358 0.44 -25.35 -3.42
CA ASN A 358 -0.24 -24.94 -2.18
C ASN A 358 0.69 -25.02 -0.96
N ARG A 359 1.50 -26.08 -0.85
CA ARG A 359 2.49 -26.21 0.24
C ARG A 359 3.53 -25.09 0.22
N LEU A 360 3.97 -24.67 -0.97
CA LEU A 360 4.92 -23.57 -1.12
C LEU A 360 4.32 -22.21 -0.73
N LEU A 361 3.05 -21.98 -1.09
CA LEU A 361 2.33 -20.75 -0.73
C LEU A 361 2.14 -20.64 0.79
N VAL A 362 1.73 -21.72 1.47
CA VAL A 362 1.56 -21.74 2.94
C VAL A 362 2.87 -21.46 3.68
N GLY A 363 4.01 -21.94 3.16
CA GLY A 363 5.33 -21.67 3.75
C GLY A 363 5.82 -20.23 3.60
N SER A 364 5.22 -19.42 2.72
CA SER A 364 5.56 -18.01 2.51
C SER A 364 4.71 -17.03 3.33
N LEU A 365 3.64 -17.52 3.97
CA LEU A 365 2.59 -16.72 4.64
C LEU A 365 2.72 -16.65 6.17
N ARG A 366 3.81 -17.14 6.78
CA ARG A 366 4.04 -16.97 8.23
C ARG A 366 4.65 -15.58 8.50
N GLU A 367 3.74 -14.64 8.70
CA GLU A 367 3.92 -13.28 9.21
C GLU A 367 4.87 -13.22 10.42
N HIS A 368 5.75 -12.23 10.47
CA HIS A 368 6.40 -11.80 11.72
C HIS A 368 5.49 -10.76 12.38
N GLU A 369 4.75 -11.18 13.40
CA GLU A 369 3.96 -10.29 14.27
C GLU A 369 4.94 -9.48 15.13
N LEU A 370 5.12 -8.18 14.84
CA LEU A 370 5.91 -7.28 15.69
C LEU A 370 5.03 -6.86 16.87
N GLU A 371 5.30 -7.38 18.06
CA GLU A 371 4.69 -6.90 19.31
C GLU A 371 5.07 -5.41 19.53
N GLY A 372 4.06 -4.55 19.61
CA GLY A 372 4.25 -3.11 19.85
C GLY A 372 4.73 -2.84 21.27
N GLN A 373 5.74 -1.99 21.42
CA GLN A 373 6.25 -1.57 22.74
C GLN A 373 5.51 -0.32 23.24
N PRO A 374 5.24 -0.20 24.56
CA PRO A 374 4.67 1.00 25.17
C PRO A 374 5.51 2.24 24.83
N PHE A 375 4.87 3.28 24.29
CA PHE A 375 5.56 4.50 23.86
C PHE A 375 5.83 5.47 25.02
N PHE A 376 4.82 5.77 25.85
CA PHE A 376 4.92 6.70 26.97
C PHE A 376 3.87 6.39 28.04
N ASP A 377 4.23 6.53 29.31
CA ASP A 377 3.30 6.34 30.43
C ASP A 377 2.72 7.69 30.88
N LEU A 378 1.40 7.87 30.69
CA LEU A 378 0.71 9.12 31.01
C LEU A 378 0.72 9.43 32.51
N GLU A 379 0.85 8.42 33.38
CA GLU A 379 0.93 8.63 34.82
C GLU A 379 2.16 9.45 35.24
N LEU A 380 3.20 9.49 34.39
CA LEU A 380 4.38 10.35 34.58
C LEU A 380 4.05 11.84 34.50
N ILE A 381 2.94 12.21 33.86
CA ILE A 381 2.47 13.60 33.76
C ILE A 381 1.58 13.93 34.95
N LYS A 382 0.59 13.07 35.20
CA LYS A 382 -0.39 13.26 36.27
C LYS A 382 -0.90 11.90 36.75
N ALA A 383 -0.96 11.72 38.07
CA ALA A 383 -1.41 10.46 38.66
C ALA A 383 -2.83 10.09 38.19
N GLY A 384 -2.99 8.88 37.67
CA GLY A 384 -4.26 8.39 37.12
C GLY A 384 -4.69 9.07 35.83
N ALA A 385 -3.74 9.60 35.06
CA ALA A 385 -3.98 10.13 33.72
C ALA A 385 -4.34 9.02 32.74
N GLU A 386 -5.30 9.32 31.86
CA GLU A 386 -5.85 8.36 30.91
C GLU A 386 -6.17 9.07 29.59
N GLY A 387 -5.76 8.48 28.47
CA GLY A 387 -6.03 9.06 27.15
C GLY A 387 -7.41 8.67 26.65
N LYS A 388 -8.30 9.65 26.47
CA LYS A 388 -9.60 9.49 25.81
C LYS A 388 -9.48 9.56 24.29
N ASP A 389 -8.74 10.56 23.80
CA ASP A 389 -8.53 10.81 22.38
C ASP A 389 -7.10 11.30 22.17
N LEU A 390 -6.57 11.13 20.95
CA LEU A 390 -5.18 11.48 20.65
C LEU A 390 -5.02 12.03 19.24
N LEU A 391 -4.11 13.00 19.11
CA LEU A 391 -3.77 13.65 17.86
C LEU A 391 -2.26 13.56 17.66
N LEU A 392 -1.84 12.99 16.54
CA LEU A 392 -0.43 12.92 16.17
C LEU A 392 -0.09 14.07 15.23
N THR A 393 0.89 14.89 15.62
CA THR A 393 1.47 15.97 14.81
C THR A 393 2.87 15.57 14.33
N GLU A 394 3.57 16.46 13.60
CA GLU A 394 4.94 16.20 13.13
C GLU A 394 5.92 15.96 14.29
N GLU A 395 5.78 16.72 15.38
CA GLU A 395 6.74 16.75 16.49
C GLU A 395 6.18 16.16 17.79
N GLN A 396 4.86 16.09 17.93
CA GLN A 396 4.19 15.82 19.20
C GLN A 396 3.08 14.77 19.05
N LEU A 397 2.84 14.04 20.13
CA LEU A 397 1.59 13.38 20.41
C LEU A 397 0.80 14.27 21.38
N ILE A 398 -0.38 14.71 20.98
CA ILE A 398 -1.31 15.45 21.83
C ILE A 398 -2.36 14.46 22.34
N VAL A 399 -2.60 14.43 23.65
CA VAL A 399 -3.50 13.49 24.30
C VAL A 399 -4.56 14.25 25.07
N LEU A 400 -5.84 13.97 24.80
CA LEU A 400 -6.96 14.46 25.57
C LEU A 400 -7.25 13.50 26.73
N ASP A 401 -7.26 14.02 27.95
CA ASP A 401 -7.62 13.31 29.18
C ASP A 401 -8.87 13.96 29.79
N GLU A 402 -10.02 13.35 29.49
CA GLU A 402 -11.31 13.81 30.03
C GLU A 402 -11.37 13.67 31.55
N LYS A 403 -10.83 12.57 32.09
CA LYS A 403 -10.93 12.23 33.52
C LYS A 403 -10.19 13.23 34.38
N GLN A 404 -9.00 13.64 33.94
CA GLN A 404 -8.18 14.62 34.61
C GLN A 404 -8.47 16.06 34.16
N THR A 405 -9.39 16.26 33.21
CA THR A 405 -9.68 17.54 32.57
C THR A 405 -8.38 18.22 32.12
N ALA A 406 -7.55 17.50 31.36
CA ALA A 406 -6.27 17.99 30.84
C ALA A 406 -6.03 17.60 29.38
N VAL A 407 -5.25 18.41 28.67
CA VAL A 407 -4.65 18.07 27.38
C VAL A 407 -3.14 18.03 27.56
N TYR A 408 -2.52 16.93 27.20
CA TYR A 408 -1.07 16.72 27.28
C TYR A 408 -0.44 16.85 25.91
N GLU A 409 0.75 17.43 25.87
CA GLU A 409 1.64 17.43 24.71
C GLU A 409 2.87 16.59 25.06
N ILE A 410 3.19 15.60 24.24
CA ILE A 410 4.29 14.66 24.44
C ILE A 410 5.17 14.68 23.19
N GLY A 411 6.40 15.17 23.32
CA GLY A 411 7.36 15.20 22.23
C GLY A 411 7.66 13.80 21.71
N LEU A 412 7.58 13.61 20.40
CA LEU A 412 7.87 12.33 19.75
C LEU A 412 9.34 11.94 19.84
N THR A 413 10.22 12.93 20.00
CA THR A 413 11.65 12.76 20.20
C THR A 413 12.00 13.15 21.64
N GLY A 414 12.55 12.20 22.39
CA GLY A 414 12.94 12.41 23.79
C GLY A 414 11.79 12.45 24.79
N GLN A 415 10.53 12.29 24.35
CA GLN A 415 9.37 12.05 25.22
C GLN A 415 9.15 13.12 26.30
N LYS A 416 9.58 14.36 26.03
CA LYS A 416 9.31 15.48 26.94
C LYS A 416 7.81 15.78 26.93
N SER A 417 7.20 15.81 28.10
CA SER A 417 5.78 16.06 28.25
C SER A 417 5.49 17.41 28.91
N THR A 418 4.39 18.05 28.52
CA THR A 418 3.84 19.24 29.16
C THR A 418 2.32 19.18 29.17
N ILE A 419 1.70 19.84 30.14
CA ILE A 419 0.26 20.09 30.12
C ILE A 419 0.05 21.29 29.20
N LEU A 420 -0.66 21.09 28.09
CA LEU A 420 -0.94 22.15 27.11
C LEU A 420 -1.97 23.12 27.68
N PHE A 421 -3.07 22.60 28.21
CA PHE A 421 -4.11 23.34 28.96
C PHE A 421 -5.02 22.35 29.72
N GLY A 422 -5.82 22.87 30.65
CA GLY A 422 -6.79 22.06 31.40
C GLY A 422 -7.69 22.87 32.32
N GLY A 423 -8.54 22.18 33.07
CA GLY A 423 -9.51 22.76 34.01
C GLY A 423 -10.96 22.69 33.52
N GLU A 424 -11.86 23.41 34.19
CA GLU A 424 -13.32 23.34 33.99
C GLU A 424 -13.76 23.53 32.54
N LYS A 425 -13.05 24.35 31.76
CA LYS A 425 -13.37 24.61 30.36
C LYS A 425 -13.38 23.35 29.49
N ILE A 426 -12.62 22.32 29.85
CA ILE A 426 -12.51 21.08 29.07
C ILE A 426 -13.28 19.92 29.70
N GLN A 427 -14.17 20.23 30.64
CA GLN A 427 -15.08 19.25 31.19
C GLN A 427 -16.03 18.75 30.09
N GLY A 428 -16.24 17.42 30.05
CA GLY A 428 -17.03 16.79 29.01
C GLY A 428 -16.42 16.92 27.62
N ALA A 429 -15.09 17.05 27.51
CA ALA A 429 -14.39 17.03 26.24
C ALA A 429 -14.50 15.65 25.59
N GLU A 430 -14.88 15.61 24.32
CA GLU A 430 -15.10 14.36 23.58
C GLU A 430 -14.01 14.07 22.56
N ILE A 431 -13.62 15.09 21.80
CA ILE A 431 -12.75 14.95 20.63
C ILE A 431 -11.73 16.08 20.63
N ILE A 432 -10.52 15.76 20.18
CA ILE A 432 -9.46 16.73 19.92
C ILE A 432 -8.99 16.66 18.47
N THR A 433 -8.80 17.81 17.83
CA THR A 433 -8.27 17.89 16.46
C THR A 433 -7.47 19.17 16.25
N GLN A 434 -6.74 19.26 15.15
CA GLN A 434 -5.98 20.43 14.77
C GLN A 434 -6.31 20.84 13.34
N ALA A 435 -6.53 22.14 13.13
CA ALA A 435 -6.59 22.74 11.80
C ALA A 435 -5.66 23.96 11.75
N GLY A 436 -4.64 23.88 10.89
CA GLY A 436 -3.50 24.81 10.90
C GLY A 436 -2.78 24.81 12.25
N ASP A 437 -2.45 26.00 12.76
CA ASP A 437 -1.78 26.16 14.07
C ASP A 437 -2.75 26.08 15.28
N ASN A 438 -4.04 25.85 15.04
CA ASN A 438 -5.06 25.90 16.08
C ASN A 438 -5.50 24.50 16.48
N LEU A 439 -5.45 24.24 17.78
CA LEU A 439 -6.07 23.07 18.38
C LEU A 439 -7.55 23.37 18.65
N TYR A 440 -8.39 22.38 18.40
CA TYR A 440 -9.82 22.42 18.64
C TYR A 440 -10.22 21.27 19.56
N VAL A 441 -11.05 21.58 20.54
CA VAL A 441 -11.59 20.59 21.47
C VAL A 441 -13.10 20.74 21.49
N LEU A 442 -13.81 19.65 21.17
CA LEU A 442 -15.25 19.59 21.31
C LEU A 442 -15.57 19.33 22.79
N VAL A 443 -16.29 20.26 23.42
CA VAL A 443 -16.74 20.19 24.80
C VAL A 443 -18.26 20.33 24.86
N SER A 444 -18.86 20.03 26.00
CA SER A 444 -20.32 20.07 26.16
C SER A 444 -20.94 21.45 25.88
N GLU A 445 -20.19 22.53 26.12
CA GLU A 445 -20.62 23.91 25.88
C GLU A 445 -20.39 24.39 24.43
N GLY A 446 -19.71 23.61 23.59
CA GLY A 446 -19.42 23.94 22.20
C GLY A 446 -17.98 23.61 21.77
N LEU A 447 -17.44 24.40 20.84
CA LEU A 447 -16.10 24.20 20.29
C LEU A 447 -15.10 25.19 20.88
N LEU A 448 -14.12 24.67 21.62
CA LEU A 448 -12.96 25.41 22.05
C LEU A 448 -11.94 25.51 20.92
N ARG A 449 -11.28 26.66 20.80
CA ARG A 449 -10.13 26.87 19.92
C ARG A 449 -8.99 27.51 20.70
N GLY A 450 -7.78 26.99 20.54
CA GLY A 450 -6.55 27.61 21.00
C GLY A 450 -5.51 26.62 21.52
N GLY A 451 -4.30 27.10 21.73
CA GLY A 451 -3.24 26.35 22.44
C GLY A 451 -3.39 26.50 23.96
N LYS A 452 -2.38 27.08 24.62
CA LYS A 452 -2.35 27.23 26.10
C LYS A 452 -3.54 27.97 26.73
N LEU A 453 -4.24 28.80 25.97
CA LEU A 453 -5.40 29.57 26.42
C LEU A 453 -6.57 29.35 25.45
N PRO A 454 -7.35 28.27 25.61
CA PRO A 454 -8.50 28.00 24.75
C PRO A 454 -9.68 28.92 25.06
N GLU A 455 -10.35 29.39 24.00
CA GLU A 455 -11.59 30.17 24.05
C GLU A 455 -12.72 29.42 23.35
N ILE A 456 -13.94 29.55 23.85
CA ILE A 456 -15.13 29.06 23.16
C ILE A 456 -15.34 29.92 21.91
N LYS A 457 -15.22 29.32 20.72
CA LYS A 457 -15.47 30.02 19.45
C LYS A 457 -16.86 29.78 18.90
N VAL A 458 -17.40 28.60 19.15
CA VAL A 458 -18.77 28.24 18.75
C VAL A 458 -19.45 27.72 19.99
N LYS A 459 -20.55 28.36 20.41
CA LYS A 459 -21.39 27.84 21.49
C LYS A 459 -22.25 26.69 20.97
N LYS A 460 -22.65 25.80 21.87
CA LYS A 460 -23.67 24.79 21.56
C LYS A 460 -24.92 25.47 20.99
N ASP A 461 -25.37 24.99 19.84
CA ASP A 461 -26.59 25.45 19.19
C ASP A 461 -27.76 24.57 19.64
N GLU A 462 -28.78 25.15 20.26
CA GLU A 462 -29.97 24.39 20.72
C GLU A 462 -30.82 23.85 19.57
N THR A 463 -30.61 24.34 18.34
CA THR A 463 -31.34 23.89 17.14
C THR A 463 -30.61 22.78 16.37
N TRP A 464 -29.34 22.53 16.68
CA TRP A 464 -28.50 21.48 16.10
C TRP A 464 -27.89 20.62 17.22
N GLY A 465 -28.67 19.64 17.72
CA GLY A 465 -28.19 18.48 18.50
C GLY A 465 -27.53 18.74 19.86
#